data_AF-A0A843V7V6-F1
#
_entry.id   AF-A0A843V7V6-F1
#
_cell.length_a   1.000
_cell.length_b   1.000
_cell.length_c   1.000
_cell.angle_alpha   90.00
_cell.angle_beta   90.00
_cell.angle_gamma   90.00
#
_symmetry.space_group_name_H-M   'P 1'
#
loop_
_entity.id
_entity.type
_entity.pdbx_description
1 polymer ?
#
loop_
_entity_poly.entity_id
_entity_poly.type
_entity_poly.pdbx_seq_one_letter_code
_entity_poly.pdbx_strand_id
1 'polypeptide(L)'
;MDHGESSQCPSGICYLTCLRRFAFTRPEDLPRARAVWESTAQTNLRKSIWEARDKAMKTTGNLDPMAWLDYGPAWLRRDYWESLCERWAAGPWQQRSQAAIRNRSTHPEKNVHTSGSVSYATHSQKLHHEFEHAPTFRELFDRTHKRKGTDD
;
A
#
# COMPACT_ATOMS: atom_id res chain seq x y z
N MET A 1 9.21 -42.16 -1.67
CA MET A 1 10.04 -41.19 -0.93
C MET A 1 9.28 -39.88 -0.98
N ASP A 2 8.64 -39.58 0.14
CA ASP A 2 7.74 -38.46 0.32
C ASP A 2 8.38 -37.54 1.35
N HIS A 3 8.80 -36.35 0.89
CA HIS A 3 9.16 -35.15 1.65
C HIS A 3 8.94 -34.02 0.64
N GLY A 4 7.91 -33.17 0.76
CA GLY A 4 7.84 -32.10 1.77
C GLY A 4 8.91 -31.05 1.41
N GLU A 5 8.61 -29.83 1.01
CA GLU A 5 7.59 -28.91 1.50
C GLU A 5 7.12 -27.99 0.38
N SER A 6 5.81 -27.76 0.36
CA SER A 6 5.21 -26.57 -0.21
C SER A 6 5.99 -25.34 0.24
N SER A 7 6.68 -24.68 -0.70
CA SER A 7 7.11 -23.30 -0.54
C SER A 7 5.84 -22.46 -0.37
N GLN A 8 5.45 -22.29 0.89
CA GLN A 8 4.27 -21.54 1.28
C GLN A 8 4.58 -20.07 0.97
N CYS A 9 4.24 -19.60 -0.24
CA CYS A 9 4.19 -18.18 -0.53
C CYS A 9 3.26 -17.53 0.49
N PRO A 10 3.75 -16.61 1.34
CA PRO A 10 2.90 -16.01 2.35
C PRO A 10 2.06 -14.93 1.69
N SER A 11 0.79 -14.94 2.07
CA SER A 11 -0.36 -14.28 1.44
C SER A 11 -0.83 -15.02 0.18
N GLY A 12 -2.14 -15.14 -0.01
CA GLY A 12 -2.81 -15.92 -1.06
C GLY A 12 -2.56 -15.45 -2.50
N ILE A 13 -1.29 -15.24 -2.87
CA ILE A 13 -0.74 -14.82 -4.16
C ILE A 13 -0.38 -16.08 -4.96
N CYS A 14 -1.22 -17.10 -4.96
CA CYS A 14 -1.13 -18.11 -6.00
C CYS A 14 -2.24 -17.79 -7.00
N TYR A 15 -1.89 -17.80 -8.29
CA TYR A 15 -2.85 -17.49 -9.36
C TYR A 15 -4.10 -18.39 -9.25
N LEU A 16 -3.94 -19.63 -8.79
CA LEU A 16 -5.06 -20.55 -8.54
C LEU A 16 -5.98 -20.07 -7.41
N THR A 17 -5.45 -19.48 -6.34
CA THR A 17 -6.25 -18.85 -5.28
C THR A 17 -7.02 -17.65 -5.80
N CYS A 18 -6.42 -16.85 -6.68
CA CYS A 18 -7.10 -15.74 -7.34
C CYS A 18 -8.23 -16.22 -8.26
N LEU A 19 -7.97 -17.23 -9.09
CA LEU A 19 -8.99 -17.84 -9.96
C LEU A 19 -10.17 -18.38 -9.14
N ARG A 20 -9.90 -19.07 -8.02
CA ARG A 20 -10.94 -19.55 -7.09
C ARG A 20 -11.70 -18.40 -6.42
N ARG A 21 -11.00 -17.37 -5.97
CA ARG A 21 -11.57 -16.21 -5.24
C ARG A 21 -12.57 -15.43 -6.10
N PHE A 22 -12.25 -15.24 -7.37
CA PHE A 22 -13.03 -14.45 -8.31
C PHE A 22 -13.89 -15.29 -9.25
N ALA A 23 -13.91 -16.62 -9.06
CA ALA A 23 -14.72 -17.56 -9.83
C ALA A 23 -14.63 -17.35 -11.36
N PHE A 24 -13.42 -17.06 -11.86
CA PHE A 24 -13.16 -17.00 -13.29
C PHE A 24 -13.29 -18.41 -13.86
N THR A 25 -14.46 -18.70 -14.42
CA THR A 25 -14.85 -20.04 -14.91
C THR A 25 -14.74 -20.14 -16.43
N ARG A 26 -14.71 -19.01 -17.13
CA ARG A 26 -14.68 -18.97 -18.58
C ARG A 26 -13.26 -18.73 -19.12
N PRO A 27 -12.81 -19.48 -20.14
CA PRO A 27 -11.47 -19.34 -20.71
C PRO A 27 -11.15 -17.92 -21.20
N GLU A 28 -12.15 -17.21 -21.74
CA GLU A 28 -12.02 -15.83 -22.23
C GLU A 28 -11.69 -14.81 -21.13
N ASP A 29 -12.03 -15.09 -19.88
CA ASP A 29 -11.77 -14.20 -18.74
C ASP A 29 -10.37 -14.41 -18.16
N LEU A 30 -9.67 -15.51 -18.50
CA LEU A 30 -8.36 -15.85 -17.95
C LEU A 30 -7.27 -14.79 -18.19
N PRO A 31 -7.17 -14.14 -19.37
CA PRO A 31 -6.22 -13.06 -19.58
C PRO A 31 -6.50 -11.85 -18.67
N ARG A 32 -7.77 -11.47 -18.52
CA ARG A 32 -8.19 -10.38 -17.64
C ARG A 32 -7.94 -10.73 -16.17
N ALA A 33 -8.25 -11.96 -15.77
CA ALA A 33 -7.97 -12.49 -14.44
C ALA A 33 -6.48 -12.47 -14.13
N ARG A 34 -5.63 -12.86 -15.09
CA ARG A 34 -4.18 -12.80 -14.97
C ARG A 34 -3.68 -11.38 -14.82
N ALA A 35 -4.16 -10.44 -15.64
CA ALA A 35 -3.79 -9.03 -15.53
C ALA A 35 -4.15 -8.44 -14.15
N VAL A 36 -5.36 -8.74 -13.65
CA VAL A 36 -5.80 -8.30 -12.31
C VAL A 36 -4.94 -8.93 -11.22
N TRP A 37 -4.64 -10.22 -11.34
CA TRP A 37 -3.80 -10.94 -10.38
C TRP A 37 -2.39 -10.38 -10.35
N GLU A 38 -1.75 -10.18 -11.51
CA GLU A 38 -0.39 -9.64 -11.61
C GLU A 38 -0.30 -8.24 -10.99
N SER A 39 -1.27 -7.36 -11.27
CA SER A 39 -1.34 -6.02 -10.66
C SER A 39 -1.49 -6.09 -9.13
N THR A 40 -2.37 -6.97 -8.65
CA THR A 40 -2.59 -7.19 -7.22
C THR A 40 -1.35 -7.78 -6.55
N ALA A 41 -0.72 -8.77 -7.18
CA ALA A 41 0.50 -9.41 -6.71
C ALA A 41 1.66 -8.42 -6.61
N GLN A 42 1.84 -7.54 -7.60
CA GLN A 42 2.86 -6.49 -7.57
C GLN A 42 2.65 -5.52 -6.40
N THR A 43 1.40 -5.08 -6.18
CA THR A 43 1.05 -4.19 -5.07
C THR A 43 1.30 -4.86 -3.72
N ASN A 44 0.87 -6.11 -3.58
CA ASN A 44 1.08 -6.89 -2.36
C ASN A 44 2.56 -7.15 -2.11
N LEU A 45 3.35 -7.51 -3.13
CA LEU A 45 4.78 -7.71 -3.01
C LEU A 45 5.47 -6.43 -2.53
N ARG A 46 5.14 -5.27 -3.11
CA ARG A 46 5.67 -3.98 -2.68
C ARG A 46 5.36 -3.72 -1.20
N LYS A 47 4.14 -3.99 -0.77
CA LYS A 47 3.72 -3.87 0.63
C LYS A 47 4.50 -4.83 1.54
N SER A 48 4.62 -6.10 1.16
CA SER A 48 5.35 -7.11 1.94
C SER A 48 6.84 -6.80 2.07
N ILE A 49 7.49 -6.26 1.02
CA ILE A 49 8.88 -5.78 1.10
C ILE A 49 9.00 -4.60 2.07
N TRP A 50 8.05 -3.67 2.04
CA TRP A 50 8.02 -2.54 2.98
C TRP A 50 7.85 -3.02 4.43
N GLU A 51 6.92 -3.94 4.69
CA GLU A 51 6.70 -4.53 6.02
C GLU A 51 7.94 -5.27 6.52
N ALA A 52 8.60 -6.04 5.65
CA ALA A 52 9.84 -6.74 5.99
C ALA A 52 10.95 -5.78 6.39
N ARG A 53 11.11 -4.68 5.63
CA ARG A 53 12.07 -3.62 5.96
C ARG A 53 11.75 -2.92 7.27
N ASP A 54 10.49 -2.54 7.47
CA ASP A 54 10.06 -1.88 8.71
C ASP A 54 10.30 -2.78 9.94
N LYS A 55 10.02 -4.08 9.80
CA LYS A 55 10.35 -5.08 10.81
C LYS A 55 11.86 -5.13 11.10
N ALA A 56 12.70 -5.25 10.08
CA ALA A 56 14.15 -5.32 10.24
C ALA A 56 14.72 -4.06 10.93
N MET A 57 14.25 -2.88 10.52
CA MET A 57 14.62 -1.60 11.15
C MET A 57 14.22 -1.55 12.64
N LYS A 58 13.02 -2.00 12.98
CA LYS A 58 12.54 -2.05 14.38
C LYS A 58 13.29 -3.07 15.21
N THR A 59 13.62 -4.23 14.65
CA THR A 59 14.35 -5.29 15.36
C THR A 59 15.80 -4.90 15.63
N THR A 60 16.47 -4.26 14.66
CA THR A 60 17.87 -3.83 14.83
C THR A 60 18.01 -2.53 15.61
N GLY A 61 16.98 -1.69 15.62
CA GLY A 61 17.08 -0.32 16.15
C GLY A 61 18.03 0.56 15.34
N ASN A 62 18.47 0.12 14.16
CA ASN A 62 19.43 0.81 13.31
C ASN A 62 18.74 1.28 12.03
N LEU A 63 19.02 2.52 11.62
CA LEU A 63 18.50 3.12 10.39
C LEU A 63 19.37 2.80 9.17
N ASP A 64 20.58 2.28 9.36
CA ASP A 64 21.46 1.83 8.29
C ASP A 64 20.94 0.53 7.67
N PRO A 65 20.59 0.51 6.37
CA PRO A 65 20.11 -0.68 5.68
C PRO A 65 21.10 -1.86 5.69
N MET A 66 22.40 -1.60 5.81
CA MET A 66 23.42 -2.66 5.87
C MET A 66 23.35 -3.44 7.18
N ALA A 67 22.81 -2.86 8.26
CA ALA A 67 22.58 -3.57 9.50
C ALA A 67 21.43 -4.59 9.42
N TRP A 68 20.63 -4.58 8.34
CA TRP A 68 19.43 -5.41 8.20
C TRP A 68 19.67 -6.72 7.44
N LEU A 69 20.90 -7.02 7.00
CA LEU A 69 21.22 -8.17 6.14
C LEU A 69 20.75 -9.52 6.71
N ASP A 70 20.89 -9.72 8.02
CA ASP A 70 20.49 -10.97 8.70
C ASP A 70 19.02 -10.97 9.18
N TYR A 71 18.28 -9.90 8.90
CA TYR A 71 16.89 -9.70 9.32
C TYR A 71 15.90 -9.78 8.16
N GLY A 72 16.33 -10.38 7.05
CA GLY A 72 15.49 -10.61 5.87
C GLY A 72 14.31 -11.55 6.17
N PRO A 73 13.20 -11.42 5.43
CA PRO A 73 12.05 -12.29 5.63
C PRO A 73 12.31 -13.70 5.07
N ALA A 74 11.81 -14.74 5.76
CA ALA A 74 12.02 -16.14 5.37
C ALA A 74 11.52 -16.52 3.96
N TRP A 75 10.55 -15.76 3.43
CA TRP A 75 9.99 -15.99 2.10
C TRP A 75 10.78 -15.36 0.96
N LEU A 76 11.75 -14.48 1.25
CA LEU A 76 12.60 -13.84 0.26
C LEU A 76 13.98 -14.48 0.29
N ARG A 77 14.51 -14.83 -0.89
CA ARG A 77 15.88 -15.36 -0.98
C ARG A 77 16.87 -14.31 -0.46
N ARG A 78 17.91 -14.79 0.23
CA ARG A 78 18.91 -13.94 0.90
C ARG A 78 19.61 -12.98 -0.07
N ASP A 79 19.96 -13.45 -1.26
CA ASP A 79 20.61 -12.65 -2.31
C ASP A 79 19.75 -11.48 -2.78
N TYR A 80 18.43 -11.68 -2.92
CA TYR A 80 17.50 -10.58 -3.22
C TYR A 80 17.36 -9.60 -2.06
N TRP A 81 17.36 -10.10 -0.83
CA TRP A 81 17.32 -9.23 0.35
C TRP A 81 18.59 -8.36 0.45
N GLU A 82 19.76 -8.97 0.28
CA GLU A 82 21.05 -8.28 0.25
C GLU A 82 21.09 -7.18 -0.81
N SER A 83 20.67 -7.50 -2.04
CA SER A 83 20.56 -6.52 -3.14
C SER A 83 19.61 -5.36 -2.81
N LEU A 84 18.54 -5.61 -2.05
CA LEU A 84 17.62 -4.56 -1.60
C LEU A 84 18.26 -3.68 -0.52
N CYS A 85 18.95 -4.27 0.45
CA CYS A 85 19.70 -3.55 1.48
C CYS A 85 20.75 -2.63 0.86
N GLU A 86 21.55 -3.12 -0.08
CA GLU A 86 22.52 -2.31 -0.83
C GLU A 86 21.85 -1.15 -1.57
N ARG A 87 20.74 -1.42 -2.26
CA ARG A 87 19.96 -0.38 -2.95
C ARG A 87 19.42 0.68 -2.00
N TRP A 88 19.00 0.30 -0.80
CA TRP A 88 18.53 1.26 0.21
C TRP A 88 19.68 2.02 0.87
N ALA A 89 20.84 1.40 1.01
CA ALA A 89 22.06 2.04 1.50
C ALA A 89 22.62 3.05 0.46
N ALA A 90 22.33 2.86 -0.82
CA ALA A 90 22.78 3.75 -1.87
C ALA A 90 22.30 5.20 -1.65
N GLY A 91 23.24 6.15 -1.79
CA GLY A 91 23.01 7.58 -1.59
C GLY A 91 21.79 8.14 -2.34
N PRO A 92 21.55 7.81 -3.63
CA PRO A 92 20.36 8.28 -4.35
C PRO A 92 19.04 7.86 -3.71
N TRP A 93 18.98 6.66 -3.14
CA TRP A 93 17.78 6.16 -2.46
C TRP A 93 17.55 6.92 -1.16
N GLN A 94 18.61 7.07 -0.35
CA GLN A 94 18.54 7.81 0.92
C GLN A 94 18.13 9.27 0.72
N GLN A 95 18.69 9.95 -0.29
CA GLN A 95 18.32 11.32 -0.63
C GLN A 95 16.84 11.46 -0.97
N ARG A 96 16.30 10.56 -1.81
CA ARG A 96 14.87 10.54 -2.14
C ARG A 96 14.01 10.26 -0.91
N SER A 97 14.44 9.35 -0.05
CA SER A 97 13.74 9.02 1.19
C SER A 97 13.69 10.22 2.14
N GLN A 98 14.82 10.89 2.36
CA GLN A 98 14.89 12.08 3.20
C GLN A 98 14.08 13.23 2.62
N ALA A 99 14.14 13.47 1.31
CA ALA A 99 13.31 14.48 0.64
C ALA A 99 11.82 14.19 0.83
N ALA A 100 11.39 12.93 0.67
CA ALA A 100 10.00 12.54 0.91
C ALA A 100 9.57 12.74 2.38
N ILE A 101 10.46 12.47 3.34
CA ILE A 101 10.21 12.76 4.76
C ILE A 101 10.07 14.26 4.98
N ARG A 102 11.02 15.07 4.49
CA ARG A 102 10.96 16.54 4.59
C ARG A 102 9.68 17.08 3.99
N ASN A 103 9.34 16.67 2.76
CA ASN A 103 8.11 17.11 2.08
C ASN A 103 6.85 16.81 2.91
N ARG A 104 6.78 15.65 3.58
CA ARG A 104 5.68 15.33 4.48
C ARG A 104 5.70 16.18 5.75
N SER A 105 6.87 16.46 6.31
CA SER A 105 7.01 17.26 7.53
C SER A 105 6.81 18.76 7.32
N THR A 106 7.12 19.30 6.13
CA THR A 106 7.02 20.74 5.83
C THR A 106 5.58 21.21 5.67
N HIS A 107 4.67 20.31 5.28
CA HIS A 107 3.26 20.62 5.09
C HIS A 107 2.36 19.56 5.75
N PRO A 108 2.32 19.49 7.09
CA PRO A 108 1.46 18.53 7.80
C PRO A 108 -0.01 18.70 7.39
N GLU A 109 -0.44 19.92 7.05
CA GLU A 109 -1.77 20.25 6.57
C GLU A 109 -2.11 19.72 5.17
N LYS A 110 -1.10 19.43 4.33
CA LYS A 110 -1.29 18.86 2.99
C LYS A 110 -1.30 17.33 2.98
N ASN A 111 -0.98 16.69 4.11
CA ASN A 111 -1.15 15.24 4.30
C ASN A 111 -2.56 14.86 4.75
N VAL A 112 -3.49 15.82 4.82
CA VAL A 112 -4.90 15.55 5.10
C VAL A 112 -5.52 14.96 3.84
N HIS A 113 -5.88 13.68 3.89
CA HIS A 113 -6.73 13.06 2.89
C HIS A 113 -8.00 13.89 2.74
N THR A 114 -8.25 14.44 1.56
CA THR A 114 -9.37 15.35 1.27
C THR A 114 -10.76 14.73 1.48
N SER A 115 -10.87 13.46 1.87
CA SER A 115 -12.11 12.86 2.40
C SER A 115 -11.84 11.75 3.43
N GLY A 116 -10.61 11.63 3.95
CA GLY A 116 -10.22 10.50 4.79
C GLY A 116 -10.52 9.14 4.14
N SER A 117 -11.01 8.18 4.93
CA SER A 117 -11.46 6.85 4.47
C SER A 117 -12.95 6.81 4.08
N VAL A 118 -13.62 7.96 4.02
CA VAL A 118 -15.07 8.06 3.79
C VAL A 118 -15.32 8.39 2.32
N SER A 119 -16.19 7.61 1.68
CA SER A 119 -16.50 7.80 0.26
C SER A 119 -17.30 9.09 0.02
N TYR A 120 -17.19 9.65 -1.18
CA TYR A 120 -18.05 10.74 -1.67
C TYR A 120 -19.55 10.40 -1.55
N ALA A 121 -19.94 9.14 -1.80
CA ALA A 121 -21.33 8.70 -1.64
C ALA A 121 -21.81 8.77 -0.18
N THR A 122 -20.95 8.38 0.76
CA THR A 122 -21.24 8.48 2.19
C THR A 122 -21.33 9.94 2.65
N HIS A 123 -20.47 10.82 2.13
CA HIS A 123 -20.58 12.26 2.37
C HIS A 123 -21.88 12.84 1.79
N SER A 124 -22.29 12.39 0.60
CA SER A 124 -23.55 12.78 -0.04
C SER A 124 -24.77 12.40 0.81
N GLN A 125 -24.84 11.16 1.29
CA GLN A 125 -25.95 10.72 2.14
C GLN A 125 -26.02 11.51 3.45
N LYS A 126 -24.86 11.80 4.07
CA LYS A 126 -24.81 12.62 5.29
C LYS A 126 -25.32 14.04 5.03
N LEU A 127 -24.90 14.67 3.94
CA LEU A 127 -25.37 16.01 3.57
C LEU A 127 -26.85 16.03 3.20
N HIS A 128 -27.35 14.98 2.52
CA HIS A 128 -28.77 14.85 2.23
C HIS A 128 -29.62 14.78 3.50
N HIS A 129 -29.12 14.10 4.53
CA HIS A 129 -29.79 14.05 5.83
C HIS A 129 -29.63 15.36 6.63
N GLU A 130 -28.51 16.08 6.47
CA GLU A 130 -28.23 17.34 7.18
C GLU A 130 -29.04 18.51 6.61
N PHE A 131 -29.25 18.55 5.29
CA PHE A 131 -29.95 19.63 4.60
C PHE A 131 -31.37 19.26 4.12
N GLU A 132 -31.80 18.01 4.32
CA GLU A 132 -33.08 17.47 3.85
C GLU A 132 -33.31 17.61 2.32
N HIS A 133 -32.25 17.84 1.54
CA HIS A 133 -32.28 17.90 0.08
C HIS A 133 -31.06 17.24 -0.53
N ALA A 134 -31.13 16.90 -1.82
CA ALA A 134 -29.97 16.38 -2.54
C ALA A 134 -28.82 17.39 -2.54
N PRO A 135 -27.62 17.02 -2.05
CA PRO A 135 -26.49 17.94 -1.99
C PRO A 135 -25.92 18.19 -3.38
N THR A 136 -25.62 19.45 -3.65
CA THR A 136 -24.92 19.88 -4.85
C THR A 136 -23.44 19.48 -4.78
N PHE A 137 -22.79 19.40 -5.94
CA PHE A 137 -21.35 19.13 -6.01
C PHE A 137 -20.53 20.18 -5.22
N ARG A 138 -20.98 21.44 -5.20
CA ARG A 138 -20.32 22.53 -4.47
C ARG A 138 -20.36 22.30 -2.96
N GLU A 139 -21.51 21.92 -2.41
CA GLU A 139 -21.66 21.64 -0.97
C GLU A 139 -20.84 20.42 -0.55
N LEU A 140 -20.80 19.41 -1.41
CA LEU A 140 -20.01 18.21 -1.18
C LEU A 140 -18.51 18.48 -1.21
N PHE A 141 -18.07 19.31 -2.17
CA PHE A 141 -16.70 19.80 -2.26
C PHE A 141 -16.35 20.63 -1.04
N ASP A 142 -17.19 21.59 -0.64
CA ASP A 142 -16.94 22.44 0.52
C ASP A 142 -16.85 21.62 1.81
N ARG A 143 -17.72 20.62 2.01
CA ARG A 143 -17.66 19.73 3.19
C ARG A 143 -16.39 18.88 3.26
N THR A 144 -15.82 18.53 2.12
CA THR A 144 -14.65 17.63 2.03
C THR A 144 -13.33 18.40 1.92
N HIS A 145 -13.34 19.61 1.37
CA HIS A 145 -12.15 20.38 0.99
C HIS A 145 -12.00 21.72 1.73
N LYS A 146 -13.06 22.26 2.35
CA LYS A 146 -12.95 23.46 3.21
C LYS A 146 -12.86 23.07 4.68
N ARG A 147 -12.04 23.81 5.43
CA ARG A 147 -11.89 23.62 6.88
C ARG A 147 -13.15 24.10 7.62
N LYS A 148 -13.47 23.47 8.74
CA LYS A 148 -14.42 24.02 9.71
C LYS A 148 -13.73 25.23 10.38
N GLY A 149 -14.19 26.45 10.09
CA GLY A 149 -13.63 27.70 10.65
C GLY A 149 -12.75 28.52 9.71
N THR A 150 -12.82 28.29 8.39
CA THR A 150 -12.35 29.28 7.40
C THR A 150 -13.58 29.93 6.80
N ASP A 151 -14.06 31.00 7.46
CA ASP A 151 -14.93 31.98 6.80
C ASP A 151 -14.08 32.83 5.85
N ASP A 152 -14.65 33.19 4.70
CA ASP A 152 -14.13 34.25 3.80
C ASP A 152 -14.21 35.62 4.48
#